data_AF-A0A7C4ZXK6-F1
#
_entry.id   AF-A0A7C4ZXK6-F1
#
_cell.length_a   1.000
_cell.length_b   1.000
_cell.length_c   1.000
_cell.angle_alpha   90.00
_cell.angle_beta   90.00
_cell.angle_gamma   90.00
#
_symmetry.space_group_name_H-M   'P 1'
#
loop_
_entity.id
_entity.type
_entity.pdbx_description
1 polymer ?
#
loop_
_entity_poly.entity_id
_entity_poly.type
_entity_poly.pdbx_seq_one_letter_code
_entity_poly.pdbx_strand_id
1 'polypeptide(L)'
;MSTISVTEDVKEALLKIASELQIKRGRRVDLNEAIRYLLNMRVKRPDLLEEACKPVPGFEEAYEELKKERMKDEERARRKFGL
;
A
#
# COMPACT_ATOMS: atom_id res chain seq x y z
N MET A 1 -29.95 10.18 -2.90
CA MET A 1 -29.25 10.13 -4.20
C MET A 1 -29.28 11.52 -4.79
N SER A 2 -28.12 12.06 -5.15
CA SER A 2 -27.99 13.30 -5.91
C SER A 2 -27.43 12.94 -7.29
N THR A 3 -27.96 13.56 -8.34
CA THR A 3 -27.48 13.35 -9.71
C THR A 3 -26.39 14.37 -10.00
N ILE A 4 -25.25 13.91 -10.48
CA ILE A 4 -24.17 14.75 -10.99
C ILE A 4 -24.02 14.42 -12.47
N SER A 5 -24.26 15.40 -13.33
CA SER A 5 -24.03 15.26 -14.76
C SER A 5 -22.57 15.55 -15.07
N VAL A 6 -21.94 14.67 -15.83
CA VAL A 6 -20.55 14.81 -16.30
C VAL A 6 -20.52 14.65 -17.82
N THR A 7 -19.49 15.18 -18.44
CA THR A 7 -19.22 14.98 -19.88
C THR A 7 -18.78 13.54 -20.15
N GLU A 8 -18.93 13.07 -21.39
CA GLU A 8 -18.65 11.66 -21.73
C GLU A 8 -17.18 11.29 -21.53
N ASP A 9 -16.25 12.20 -21.83
CA ASP A 9 -14.80 12.04 -21.59
C ASP A 9 -14.48 11.83 -20.10
N VAL A 10 -15.14 12.57 -19.21
CA VAL A 10 -14.99 12.41 -17.75
C VAL A 10 -15.55 11.06 -17.30
N LYS A 11 -16.68 10.65 -17.86
CA LYS A 11 -17.30 9.35 -17.56
C LYS A 11 -16.40 8.19 -18.01
N GLU A 12 -15.80 8.26 -19.20
CA GLU A 12 -14.81 7.28 -19.67
C GLU A 12 -13.59 7.22 -18.74
N ALA A 13 -13.06 8.37 -18.33
CA ALA A 13 -11.94 8.44 -17.40
C ALA A 13 -12.27 7.80 -16.04
N LEU A 14 -13.45 8.09 -15.48
CA LEU A 14 -13.92 7.48 -14.24
C LEU A 14 -14.07 5.96 -14.36
N LEU A 15 -14.54 5.47 -15.51
CA LEU A 15 -14.70 4.04 -15.77
C LEU A 15 -13.34 3.32 -15.84
N LYS A 16 -12.33 3.98 -16.43
CA LYS A 16 -10.95 3.48 -16.43
C LYS A 16 -10.39 3.37 -15.01
N ILE A 17 -10.54 4.41 -14.21
CA ILE A 17 -10.09 4.41 -12.79
C ILE A 17 -10.81 3.33 -11.99
N ALA A 18 -12.12 3.18 -12.17
CA ALA A 18 -12.90 2.14 -11.49
C ALA A 18 -12.40 0.72 -11.87
N SER A 19 -12.06 0.50 -13.14
CA SER A 19 -11.52 -0.77 -13.62
C SER A 19 -10.15 -1.09 -13.01
N GLU A 20 -9.25 -0.11 -12.95
CA GLU A 20 -7.94 -0.25 -12.29
C GLU A 20 -8.09 -0.56 -10.80
N LEU A 21 -9.00 0.14 -10.11
CA LEU A 21 -9.31 -0.12 -8.70
C LEU A 21 -9.91 -1.50 -8.48
N GLN A 22 -10.77 -1.97 -9.38
CA GLN A 22 -11.37 -3.29 -9.32
C GLN A 22 -10.32 -4.39 -9.42
N ILE A 23 -9.36 -4.26 -10.35
CA ILE A 23 -8.21 -5.19 -10.47
C ILE A 23 -7.39 -5.17 -9.17
N LYS A 24 -7.03 -3.97 -8.68
CA LYS A 24 -6.19 -3.81 -7.49
C LYS A 24 -6.83 -4.37 -6.21
N ARG A 25 -8.15 -4.26 -6.07
CA ARG A 25 -8.90 -4.69 -4.87
C ARG A 25 -9.48 -6.10 -4.97
N GLY A 26 -9.49 -6.71 -6.16
CA GLY A 26 -10.09 -8.03 -6.39
C GLY A 26 -11.60 -8.07 -6.17
N ARG A 27 -12.29 -6.92 -6.22
CA ARG A 27 -13.75 -6.82 -6.05
C ARG A 27 -14.35 -5.74 -6.93
N ARG A 28 -15.66 -5.83 -7.19
CA ARG A 28 -16.38 -4.82 -7.98
C ARG A 28 -16.29 -3.45 -7.31
N VAL A 29 -16.05 -2.43 -8.13
CA VAL A 29 -15.93 -1.02 -7.73
C VAL A 29 -16.92 -0.21 -8.57
N ASP A 30 -17.69 0.68 -7.93
CA ASP A 30 -18.61 1.58 -8.61
C ASP A 30 -18.02 2.98 -8.85
N LEU A 31 -18.73 3.81 -9.61
CA LEU A 31 -18.28 5.17 -9.92
C LEU A 31 -18.22 6.08 -8.68
N ASN A 32 -19.07 5.85 -7.68
CA ASN A 32 -19.02 6.63 -6.44
C ASN A 32 -17.75 6.32 -5.66
N GLU A 33 -17.33 5.06 -5.64
CA GLU A 33 -16.10 4.61 -5.02
C GLU A 33 -14.87 5.14 -5.76
N ALA A 34 -14.90 5.19 -7.10
CA ALA A 34 -13.86 5.86 -7.89
C ALA A 34 -13.77 7.36 -7.57
N ILE A 35 -14.91 8.07 -7.46
CA ILE A 35 -14.94 9.48 -7.05
C ILE A 35 -14.38 9.66 -5.64
N ARG A 36 -14.81 8.84 -4.66
CA ARG A 36 -14.28 8.87 -3.29
C ARG A 36 -12.78 8.61 -3.26
N TYR A 37 -12.29 7.68 -4.08
CA TYR A 37 -10.86 7.41 -4.20
C TYR A 37 -10.11 8.66 -4.66
N LEU A 38 -10.59 9.33 -5.71
CA LEU A 38 -9.98 10.57 -6.22
C LEU A 38 -9.99 11.70 -5.18
N LEU A 39 -11.08 11.88 -4.46
CA LEU A 39 -11.19 12.90 -3.40
C LEU A 39 -10.21 12.62 -2.26
N ASN A 40 -10.05 11.36 -1.87
CA ASN A 40 -9.15 10.95 -0.79
C ASN A 40 -7.68 10.89 -1.21
N MET A 41 -7.37 10.80 -2.52
CA MET A 41 -6.00 10.71 -3.02
C MET A 41 -5.14 11.93 -2.64
N ARG A 42 -5.79 13.08 -2.40
CA ARG A 42 -5.13 14.32 -1.96
C ARG A 42 -4.95 14.42 -0.45
N VAL A 43 -5.64 13.58 0.33
CA VAL A 43 -5.58 13.61 1.80
C VAL A 43 -4.45 12.69 2.26
N LYS A 44 -3.27 13.28 2.48
CA LYS A 44 -2.18 12.56 3.15
C LYS A 44 -2.53 12.44 4.64
N ARG A 45 -2.55 11.21 5.15
CA ARG A 45 -2.72 10.91 6.59
C ARG A 45 -1.40 10.36 7.17
N PRO A 46 -0.44 11.24 7.50
CA PRO A 46 0.86 10.83 8.05
C PRO A 46 0.70 10.11 9.41
N ASP A 47 -0.32 10.49 10.18
CA ASP A 47 -0.76 9.84 11.42
C ASP A 47 -0.97 8.33 11.26
N LEU A 48 -1.62 7.90 10.17
CA LEU A 48 -1.83 6.48 9.89
C LEU A 48 -0.54 5.76 9.49
N LEU A 49 0.38 6.44 8.82
CA LEU A 49 1.67 5.86 8.47
C LEU A 49 2.51 5.64 9.73
N GLU A 50 2.56 6.65 10.60
CA GLU A 50 3.23 6.54 11.91
C GLU A 50 2.62 5.41 12.74
N GLU A 51 1.29 5.32 12.80
CA GLU A 51 0.61 4.25 13.52
C GLU A 51 0.91 2.86 12.95
N ALA A 52 0.89 2.69 11.62
CA ALA A 52 1.23 1.43 10.97
C ALA A 52 2.70 1.02 11.18
N CYS A 53 3.59 1.99 11.40
CA CYS A 53 5.00 1.76 11.70
C CYS A 53 5.31 1.60 13.19
N LYS A 54 4.32 1.68 14.08
CA LYS A 54 4.57 1.48 15.51
C LYS A 54 5.02 0.04 15.79
N PRO A 55 6.05 -0.14 16.64
CA PRO A 55 6.50 -1.46 17.04
C PRO A 55 5.36 -2.18 17.78
N VAL A 56 5.14 -3.43 17.40
CA VAL A 56 4.24 -4.34 18.10
C VAL A 56 4.95 -4.95 19.32
N PRO A 57 4.23 -5.45 20.32
CA PRO A 57 4.85 -6.20 21.42
C PRO A 57 5.74 -7.32 20.90
N GLY A 58 6.98 -7.42 21.41
CA GLY A 58 7.99 -8.38 20.95
C GLY A 58 8.78 -7.95 19.71
N PHE A 59 8.52 -6.74 19.16
CA PHE A 59 9.27 -6.21 18.01
C PHE A 59 10.78 -6.18 18.27
N GLU A 60 11.22 -5.67 19.42
CA GLU A 60 12.64 -5.46 19.70
C GLU A 60 13.41 -6.80 19.72
N GLU A 61 12.82 -7.82 20.32
CA GLU A 61 13.39 -9.17 20.42
C GLU A 61 13.49 -9.83 19.04
N ALA A 62 12.40 -9.78 18.26
CA ALA A 62 12.35 -10.31 16.91
C ALA A 62 13.31 -9.56 15.96
N TYR A 63 13.45 -8.25 16.14
CA TYR A 63 14.35 -7.41 15.35
C TYR A 63 15.82 -7.73 15.63
N GLU A 64 16.19 -7.89 16.89
CA GLU A 64 17.55 -8.29 17.28
C GLU A 64 17.91 -9.70 16.81
N GLU A 65 16.96 -10.65 16.88
CA GLU A 65 17.14 -11.99 16.34
C GLU A 65 17.38 -11.97 14.82
N LEU A 66 16.53 -11.25 14.08
CA LEU A 66 16.67 -11.07 12.62
C LEU A 66 18.04 -10.51 12.26
N LYS A 67 18.52 -9.51 13.01
CA LYS A 67 19.80 -8.85 12.78
C LYS A 67 20.98 -9.81 13.02
N LYS A 68 20.92 -10.62 14.07
CA LYS A 68 21.92 -11.64 14.39
C LYS A 68 21.99 -12.73 13.32
N GLU A 69 20.85 -13.25 12.88
CA GLU A 69 20.81 -14.25 11.81
C GLU A 69 21.36 -13.68 10.49
N ARG A 70 21.06 -12.42 10.17
CA ARG A 70 21.62 -11.76 9.00
C ARG A 70 23.14 -11.67 9.05
N MET A 71 23.73 -11.30 10.19
CA MET A 71 25.19 -11.27 10.34
C MET A 71 25.82 -12.66 10.14
N LYS A 72 25.19 -13.72 10.66
CA LYS A 72 25.65 -15.11 10.45
C LYS A 72 25.57 -15.51 8.98
N ASP A 73 24.53 -15.10 8.27
CA ASP A 73 24.40 -15.34 6.82
C ASP A 73 25.51 -14.66 6.04
N GLU A 74 25.80 -13.40 6.35
CA GLU A 74 26.89 -12.66 5.74
C GLU A 74 28.24 -13.32 6.02
N GLU A 75 28.52 -13.70 7.27
CA GLU A 75 29.75 -14.44 7.60
C GLU A 75 29.88 -15.75 6.84
N ARG A 76 28.79 -16.53 6.73
CA ARG A 76 28.78 -17.78 5.93
C ARG A 76 29.06 -17.49 4.46
N ALA A 77 28.47 -16.43 3.91
CA ALA A 77 28.70 -16.01 2.53
C ALA A 77 30.16 -15.61 2.31
N ARG A 78 30.75 -14.79 3.20
CA ARG A 78 32.17 -14.41 3.15
C ARG A 78 33.09 -15.63 3.20
N ARG A 79 32.84 -16.58 4.11
CA ARG A 79 33.63 -17.82 4.23
C ARG A 79 33.50 -18.72 2.99
N LYS A 80 32.31 -18.81 2.39
CA LYS A 80 32.04 -19.69 1.25
C LYS A 80 32.49 -19.10 -0.09
N PHE A 81 32.42 -17.78 -0.24
CA PHE A 81 32.63 -17.10 -1.52
C PHE A 81 33.81 -16.10 -1.53
N GLY A 82 34.50 -15.90 -0.40
CA GLY A 82 35.72 -15.08 -0.31
C GLY A 82 35.53 -13.58 -0.53
N LEU A 83 34.30 -13.07 -0.39
CA LEU A 83 33.97 -11.63 -0.40
C LEU A 83 34.23 -10.96 0.95
#